data_AF-X8IVE0-F1
#
_entry.id   AF-X8IVE0-F1
#
_cell.length_a   1.000
_cell.length_b   1.000
_cell.length_c   1.000
_cell.angle_alpha   90.00
_cell.angle_beta   90.00
_cell.angle_gamma   90.00
#
_symmetry.space_group_name_H-M   'P 1'
#
loop_
_entity.id
_entity.type
_entity.pdbx_description
1 polymer ?
#
loop_
_entity_poly.entity_id
_entity_poly.type
_entity_poly.pdbx_seq_one_letter_code
_entity_poly.pdbx_strand_id
1 'polypeptide(L)'
;MATPTPLPPLGNLFQGVEAARTAYERILPVENENPVLIRILGWMLIHAPNVHGRAHVAQGINQCLNSSKIIELGKHHFQYFVKYFKVTANKPTQSSHPSRPSIDTLRDLILDSLDELPANHSQAEDRALVRDNYRCQLTGRLDSKAWKNSPTVRAQSDANPVVGIGQTECHHILPQYIGHHITSNESRCMNTATVWSIVHSFGGIPSIELNGAGIHHLRNIMTLRADI
;
A
#
# COMPACT_ATOMS: atom_id res chain seq x y z
N MET A 1 -23.60 6.20 -0.70
CA MET A 1 -22.45 5.54 -0.05
C MET A 1 -22.54 4.06 -0.35
N ALA A 2 -21.49 3.45 -0.92
CA ALA A 2 -21.49 2.01 -1.15
C ALA A 2 -21.60 1.27 0.19
N THR A 3 -22.49 0.27 0.25
CA THR A 3 -22.59 -0.63 1.40
C THR A 3 -21.30 -1.44 1.52
N PRO A 4 -20.73 -1.61 2.73
CA PRO A 4 -19.52 -2.42 2.89
C PRO A 4 -19.78 -3.85 2.41
N THR A 5 -18.85 -4.48 1.68
CA THR A 5 -19.04 -5.86 1.19
C THR A 5 -19.20 -6.83 2.37
N PRO A 6 -20.31 -7.61 2.43
CA PRO A 6 -20.54 -8.60 3.47
C PRO A 6 -19.44 -9.65 3.56
N LEU A 7 -19.26 -10.22 4.76
CA LEU A 7 -18.37 -11.35 4.93
C LEU A 7 -18.93 -12.58 4.19
N PRO A 8 -18.12 -13.28 3.37
CA PRO A 8 -18.55 -14.54 2.78
C PRO A 8 -18.85 -15.59 3.86
N PRO A 9 -19.73 -16.57 3.58
CA PRO A 9 -19.95 -17.69 4.50
C PRO A 9 -18.65 -18.49 4.67
N LEU A 10 -18.49 -19.10 5.84
CA LEU A 10 -17.25 -19.79 6.20
C LEU A 10 -16.83 -20.85 5.17
N GLY A 11 -17.73 -21.75 4.75
CA GLY A 11 -17.44 -22.78 3.74
C GLY A 11 -16.05 -23.43 3.89
N ASN A 12 -15.29 -23.43 2.79
CA ASN A 12 -13.91 -23.89 2.72
C ASN A 12 -12.86 -22.82 3.06
N LEU A 13 -13.28 -21.62 3.51
CA LEU A 13 -12.33 -20.59 3.94
C LEU A 13 -11.50 -21.11 5.11
N PHE A 14 -10.20 -20.82 5.03
CA PHE A 14 -9.20 -21.20 6.03
C PHE A 14 -9.10 -22.71 6.29
N GLN A 15 -9.44 -23.56 5.32
CA GLN A 15 -9.17 -24.99 5.41
C GLN A 15 -7.67 -25.23 5.67
N GLY A 16 -7.36 -26.01 6.72
CA GLY A 16 -5.98 -26.25 7.15
C GLY A 16 -5.34 -25.12 7.97
N VAL A 17 -6.08 -24.04 8.28
CA VAL A 17 -5.60 -22.90 9.09
C VAL A 17 -6.55 -22.67 10.27
N GLU A 18 -6.54 -23.61 11.23
CA GLU A 18 -7.42 -23.67 12.41
C GLU A 18 -7.58 -22.30 13.11
N ALA A 19 -6.49 -21.64 13.46
CA ALA A 19 -6.55 -20.36 14.18
C ALA A 19 -7.36 -19.30 13.44
N ALA A 20 -7.19 -19.19 12.11
CA ALA A 20 -7.92 -18.23 11.28
C ALA A 20 -9.38 -18.66 11.09
N ARG A 21 -9.64 -19.96 10.98
CA ARG A 21 -10.99 -20.52 10.91
C ARG A 21 -11.78 -20.22 12.18
N THR A 22 -11.22 -20.53 13.35
CA THR A 22 -11.83 -20.22 14.66
C THR A 22 -12.08 -18.72 14.80
N ALA A 23 -11.12 -17.88 14.42
CA ALA A 23 -11.30 -16.43 14.46
C ALA A 23 -12.46 -15.98 13.56
N TYR A 24 -12.56 -16.54 12.36
CA TYR A 24 -13.63 -16.21 11.42
C TYR A 24 -15.03 -16.65 11.92
N GLU A 25 -15.12 -17.85 12.50
CA GLU A 25 -16.34 -18.37 13.14
C GLU A 25 -16.83 -17.48 14.28
N ARG A 26 -15.91 -16.81 14.99
CA ARG A 26 -16.27 -15.89 16.08
C ARG A 26 -16.80 -14.55 15.60
N ILE A 27 -16.34 -14.06 14.44
CA ILE A 27 -16.74 -12.74 13.94
C ILE A 27 -18.00 -12.80 13.05
N LEU A 28 -18.25 -13.93 12.38
CA LEU A 28 -19.38 -14.05 11.44
C LEU A 28 -20.76 -13.82 12.10
N PRO A 29 -21.07 -14.40 13.28
CA PRO A 29 -22.37 -14.19 13.93
C PRO A 29 -22.59 -12.76 14.42
N VAL A 30 -21.51 -12.04 14.72
CA VAL A 30 -21.55 -10.68 15.29
C VAL A 30 -21.36 -9.60 14.23
N GLU A 31 -21.29 -9.95 12.94
CA GLU A 31 -21.12 -9.01 11.83
C GLU A 31 -22.15 -7.87 11.89
N ASN A 32 -23.41 -8.19 12.18
CA ASN A 32 -24.49 -7.22 12.21
C ASN A 32 -24.46 -6.28 13.44
N GLU A 33 -23.71 -6.61 14.50
CA GLU A 33 -23.54 -5.71 15.65
C GLU A 33 -22.75 -4.45 15.26
N ASN A 34 -21.73 -4.59 14.41
CA ASN A 34 -21.02 -3.47 13.80
C ASN A 34 -20.41 -3.84 12.44
N PRO A 35 -21.19 -3.74 11.34
CA PRO A 35 -20.78 -4.28 10.04
C PRO A 35 -19.42 -3.78 9.56
N VAL A 36 -19.13 -2.49 9.72
CA VAL A 36 -17.88 -1.92 9.23
C VAL A 36 -16.68 -2.50 9.97
N LEU A 37 -16.72 -2.49 11.31
CA LEU A 37 -15.57 -2.89 12.12
C LEU A 37 -15.33 -4.39 12.07
N ILE A 38 -16.40 -5.18 12.04
CA ILE A 38 -16.30 -6.63 11.93
C ILE A 38 -15.82 -7.05 10.53
N ARG A 39 -16.34 -6.40 9.47
CA ARG A 39 -15.87 -6.68 8.10
C ARG A 39 -14.40 -6.35 7.91
N ILE A 40 -13.87 -5.31 8.56
CA ILE A 40 -12.43 -5.01 8.52
C ILE A 40 -11.63 -6.20 9.01
N LEU A 41 -11.98 -6.77 10.17
CA LEU A 41 -11.27 -7.94 10.70
C LEU A 41 -11.38 -9.16 9.79
N GLY A 42 -12.58 -9.45 9.26
CA GLY A 42 -12.77 -10.59 8.36
C GLY A 42 -12.03 -10.44 7.03
N TRP A 43 -12.04 -9.25 6.41
CA TRP A 43 -11.28 -9.00 5.19
C TRP A 43 -9.77 -8.98 5.43
N MET A 44 -9.31 -8.54 6.60
CA MET A 44 -7.91 -8.68 6.99
C MET A 44 -7.49 -10.15 7.12
N LEU A 45 -8.35 -11.05 7.62
CA LEU A 45 -8.06 -12.49 7.62
C LEU A 45 -7.98 -13.06 6.19
N ILE A 46 -8.96 -12.73 5.35
CA ILE A 46 -9.07 -13.25 3.98
C ILE A 46 -7.90 -12.77 3.11
N HIS A 47 -7.59 -11.47 3.16
CA HIS A 47 -6.59 -10.82 2.31
C HIS A 47 -5.28 -10.51 3.04
N ALA A 48 -5.00 -11.19 4.15
CA ALA A 48 -3.71 -11.06 4.82
C ALA A 48 -2.57 -11.29 3.82
N PRO A 49 -1.56 -10.38 3.76
CA PRO A 49 -0.52 -10.43 2.74
C PRO A 49 0.43 -11.62 2.94
N ASN A 50 0.49 -12.17 4.15
CA ASN A 50 1.29 -13.34 4.49
C ASN A 50 0.66 -14.13 5.65
N VAL A 51 1.19 -15.33 5.90
CA VAL A 51 0.67 -16.25 6.93
C VAL A 51 0.83 -15.69 8.35
N HIS A 52 1.88 -14.93 8.62
CA HIS A 52 2.12 -14.33 9.94
C HIS A 52 1.12 -13.22 10.24
N GLY A 53 0.84 -12.35 9.27
CA GLY A 53 -0.18 -11.31 9.39
C GLY A 53 -1.57 -11.89 9.60
N ARG A 54 -1.91 -12.98 8.91
CA ARG A 54 -3.15 -13.72 9.15
C ARG A 54 -3.21 -14.26 10.57
N ALA A 55 -2.14 -14.92 11.01
CA ALA A 55 -2.04 -15.51 12.35
C ALA A 55 -2.15 -14.43 13.43
N HIS A 56 -1.55 -13.25 13.24
CA HIS A 56 -1.63 -12.13 14.16
C HIS A 56 -3.07 -11.62 14.33
N VAL A 57 -3.79 -11.39 13.22
CA VAL A 57 -5.20 -10.97 13.26
C VAL A 57 -6.07 -12.03 13.91
N ALA A 58 -5.86 -13.30 13.54
CA ALA A 58 -6.60 -14.43 14.10
C ALA A 58 -6.38 -14.56 15.62
N GLN A 59 -5.14 -14.42 16.08
CA GLN A 59 -4.79 -14.44 17.49
C GLN A 59 -5.49 -13.31 18.25
N GLY A 60 -5.45 -12.07 17.73
CA GLY A 60 -6.12 -10.93 18.36
C GLY A 60 -7.63 -11.16 18.53
N ILE A 61 -8.29 -11.72 17.52
CA ILE A 61 -9.71 -12.08 17.60
C ILE A 61 -9.94 -13.18 18.64
N ASN A 62 -9.15 -14.26 18.59
CA ASN A 62 -9.31 -15.42 19.46
C ASN A 62 -9.06 -15.10 20.94
N GLN A 63 -8.23 -14.09 21.25
CA GLN A 63 -7.98 -13.61 22.61
C GLN A 63 -9.08 -12.68 23.15
N CYS A 64 -9.98 -12.16 22.31
CA CYS A 64 -11.09 -11.35 22.78
C CYS A 64 -12.03 -12.20 23.65
N LEU A 65 -12.52 -11.66 24.76
CA LEU A 65 -13.42 -12.41 25.66
C LEU A 65 -14.86 -12.46 25.17
N ASN A 66 -15.30 -11.44 24.41
CA ASN A 66 -16.69 -11.27 23.98
C ASN A 66 -16.78 -10.38 22.72
N SER A 67 -17.99 -10.22 22.17
CA SER A 67 -18.22 -9.42 20.96
C SER A 67 -17.80 -7.97 21.11
N SER A 68 -17.99 -7.37 22.29
CA SER A 68 -17.55 -6.00 22.58
C SER A 68 -16.04 -5.82 22.39
N LYS A 69 -15.22 -6.76 22.86
CA LYS A 69 -13.77 -6.73 22.66
C LYS A 69 -13.35 -6.97 21.20
N ILE A 70 -14.10 -7.80 20.46
CA ILE A 70 -13.90 -7.95 19.01
C ILE A 70 -14.19 -6.62 18.28
N ILE A 71 -15.27 -5.92 18.64
CA ILE A 71 -15.61 -4.62 18.07
C ILE A 71 -14.53 -3.58 18.39
N GLU A 72 -13.99 -3.58 19.61
CA GLU A 72 -12.87 -2.71 20.02
C GLU A 72 -11.61 -2.99 19.18
N LEU A 73 -11.28 -4.26 18.94
CA LEU A 73 -10.19 -4.65 18.04
C LEU A 73 -10.42 -4.18 16.60
N GLY A 74 -11.65 -4.31 16.09
CA GLY A 74 -12.03 -3.80 14.77
C GLY A 74 -11.91 -2.27 14.69
N LYS A 75 -12.30 -1.56 15.76
CA LYS A 75 -12.14 -0.11 15.90
C LYS A 75 -10.67 0.29 15.87
N HIS A 76 -9.80 -0.44 16.57
CA HIS A 76 -8.37 -0.20 16.60
C HIS A 76 -7.77 -0.26 15.17
N HIS A 77 -8.03 -1.34 14.43
CA HIS A 77 -7.59 -1.48 13.04
C HIS A 77 -8.22 -0.42 12.12
N PHE A 78 -9.49 -0.10 12.31
CA PHE A 78 -10.13 0.97 11.54
C PHE A 78 -9.46 2.33 11.77
N GLN A 79 -9.13 2.67 13.01
CA GLN A 79 -8.52 3.97 13.37
C GLN A 79 -7.08 4.09 12.89
N TYR A 80 -6.27 3.05 13.13
CA TYR A 80 -4.82 3.13 12.94
C TYR A 80 -4.32 2.54 11.63
N PHE A 81 -5.14 1.79 10.90
CA PHE A 81 -4.77 1.23 9.60
C PHE A 81 -5.67 1.78 8.49
N VAL A 82 -6.98 1.53 8.55
CA VAL A 82 -7.89 1.90 7.45
C VAL A 82 -8.06 3.41 7.30
N LYS A 83 -8.36 4.13 8.39
CA LYS A 83 -8.49 5.59 8.37
C LYS A 83 -7.20 6.26 7.98
N TYR A 84 -6.07 5.66 8.33
CA TYR A 84 -4.77 6.19 7.97
C TYR A 84 -4.65 6.33 6.44
N PHE A 85 -4.93 5.27 5.66
CA PHE A 85 -4.95 5.36 4.19
C PHE A 85 -6.02 6.32 3.64
N LYS A 86 -7.18 6.45 4.30
CA LYS A 86 -8.23 7.38 3.85
C LYS A 86 -7.88 8.86 4.05
N VAL A 87 -7.18 9.20 5.14
CA VAL A 87 -6.83 10.59 5.46
C VAL A 87 -5.64 11.06 4.64
N THR A 88 -4.72 10.16 4.32
CA THR A 88 -3.49 10.48 3.58
C THR A 88 -3.67 10.58 2.08
N ALA A 89 -4.70 9.92 1.51
CA ALA A 89 -5.08 10.08 0.10
C ALA A 89 -5.36 11.54 -0.32
N ASN A 90 -5.66 12.43 0.64
CA ASN A 90 -6.02 13.82 0.38
C ASN A 90 -4.86 14.82 0.50
N LYS A 91 -3.62 14.37 0.68
CA LYS A 91 -2.46 15.27 0.78
C LYS A 91 -1.61 15.17 -0.49
N PRO A 92 -1.45 16.27 -1.26
CA PRO A 92 -0.59 16.26 -2.43
C PRO A 92 0.86 16.02 -2.02
N THR A 93 1.50 15.04 -2.65
CA THR A 93 2.94 14.84 -2.53
C THR A 93 3.65 16.02 -3.19
N GLN A 94 4.59 16.66 -2.48
CA GLN A 94 5.36 17.76 -3.03
C GLN A 94 6.37 17.22 -4.05
N SER A 95 6.17 17.58 -5.32
CA SER A 95 7.17 17.38 -6.38
C SER A 95 8.15 18.54 -6.40
N SER A 96 9.45 18.23 -6.47
CA SER A 96 10.51 19.19 -6.76
C SER A 96 11.17 18.80 -8.08
N HIS A 97 11.14 19.70 -9.07
CA HIS A 97 11.70 19.45 -10.41
C HIS A 97 13.00 20.26 -10.63
N PRO A 98 14.17 19.64 -10.48
CA PRO A 98 15.39 20.12 -11.14
C PRO A 98 15.42 19.68 -12.62
N SER A 99 16.20 20.39 -13.44
CA SER A 99 16.42 20.08 -14.85
C SER A 99 16.96 18.66 -15.04
N ARG A 100 16.23 17.81 -15.77
CA ARG A 100 16.60 16.40 -16.01
C ARG A 100 17.38 16.24 -17.34
N PRO A 101 18.37 15.33 -17.42
CA PRO A 101 18.98 14.89 -18.69
C PRO A 101 17.96 14.18 -19.61
N SER A 102 18.37 13.76 -20.81
CA SER A 102 17.49 13.03 -21.74
C SER A 102 16.97 11.73 -21.11
N ILE A 103 15.75 11.31 -21.47
CA ILE A 103 15.09 10.15 -20.87
C ILE A 103 15.89 8.86 -21.11
N ASP A 104 16.49 8.68 -22.29
CA ASP A 104 17.28 7.49 -22.63
C ASP A 104 18.55 7.41 -21.78
N THR A 105 19.31 8.50 -21.65
CA THR A 105 20.51 8.53 -20.81
C THR A 105 20.16 8.31 -19.33
N LEU A 106 19.04 8.88 -18.88
CA LEU A 106 18.55 8.67 -17.52
C LEU A 106 18.13 7.20 -17.27
N ARG A 107 17.52 6.56 -18.27
CA ARG A 107 17.13 5.13 -18.22
C ARG A 107 18.33 4.25 -17.95
N ASP A 108 19.39 4.40 -18.73
CA ASP A 108 20.59 3.55 -18.62
C ASP A 108 21.25 3.70 -17.25
N LEU A 109 21.44 4.93 -16.79
CA LEU A 109 21.99 5.22 -15.44
C LEU A 109 21.13 4.63 -14.31
N ILE A 110 19.81 4.62 -14.48
CA ILE A 110 18.90 4.06 -13.49
C ILE A 110 18.97 2.54 -13.50
N LEU A 111 18.99 1.90 -14.67
CA LEU A 111 19.09 0.44 -14.77
C LEU A 111 20.32 -0.09 -14.02
N ASP A 112 21.43 0.64 -14.05
CA ASP A 112 22.66 0.30 -13.33
C ASP A 112 22.57 0.51 -11.80
N SER A 113 21.55 1.22 -11.31
CA SER A 113 21.41 1.62 -9.89
C SER A 113 20.01 1.38 -9.30
N LEU A 114 19.21 0.48 -9.90
CA LEU A 114 17.82 0.23 -9.48
C LEU A 114 17.71 -0.31 -8.04
N ASP A 115 18.73 -1.03 -7.56
CA ASP A 115 18.77 -1.59 -6.21
C ASP A 115 19.14 -0.58 -5.13
N GLU A 116 19.64 0.60 -5.51
CA GLU A 116 19.98 1.66 -4.57
C GLU A 116 18.72 2.40 -4.09
N LEU A 117 18.75 2.89 -2.85
CA LEU A 117 17.69 3.74 -2.31
C LEU A 117 17.66 5.11 -3.02
N PRO A 118 16.51 5.55 -3.57
CA PRO A 118 16.41 6.87 -4.16
C PRO A 118 16.58 7.95 -3.09
N ALA A 119 17.36 9.00 -3.38
CA ALA A 119 17.67 10.04 -2.40
C ALA A 119 16.49 10.99 -2.13
N ASN A 120 15.53 11.09 -3.06
CA ASN A 120 14.39 12.00 -2.96
C ASN A 120 13.22 11.54 -3.85
N HIS A 121 12.07 12.20 -3.74
CA HIS A 121 10.87 11.90 -4.51
C HIS A 121 11.09 11.90 -6.02
N SER A 122 11.82 12.89 -6.55
CA SER A 122 12.05 13.02 -7.99
C SER A 122 12.87 11.85 -8.55
N GLN A 123 13.93 11.43 -7.84
CA GLN A 123 14.67 10.22 -8.22
C GLN A 123 13.82 8.96 -8.08
N ALA A 124 12.98 8.89 -7.05
CA ALA A 124 12.11 7.74 -6.83
C ALA A 124 11.06 7.60 -7.94
N GLU A 125 10.52 8.71 -8.44
CA GLU A 125 9.62 8.79 -9.60
C GLU A 125 10.32 8.32 -10.88
N ASP A 126 11.52 8.83 -11.19
CA ASP A 126 12.27 8.41 -12.38
C ASP A 126 12.60 6.91 -12.33
N ARG A 127 13.04 6.41 -11.16
CA ARG A 127 13.37 5.01 -10.97
C ARG A 127 12.14 4.10 -11.05
N ALA A 128 11.00 4.54 -10.52
CA ALA A 128 9.73 3.81 -10.64
C ALA A 128 9.27 3.73 -12.10
N LEU A 129 9.34 4.83 -12.85
CA LEU A 129 9.04 4.85 -14.28
C LEU A 129 9.93 3.86 -15.06
N VAL A 130 11.24 3.83 -14.81
CA VAL A 130 12.14 2.88 -15.48
C VAL A 130 11.80 1.44 -15.11
N ARG A 131 11.61 1.15 -13.81
CA ARG A 131 11.22 -0.19 -13.31
C ARG A 131 9.96 -0.69 -13.99
N ASP A 132 8.96 0.18 -14.15
CA ASP A 132 7.66 -0.17 -14.72
C ASP A 132 7.64 -0.08 -16.26
N ASN A 133 8.81 0.07 -16.89
CA ASN A 133 8.99 0.28 -18.33
C ASN A 133 8.08 1.41 -18.87
N TYR A 134 8.00 2.49 -18.09
CA TYR A 134 7.21 3.70 -18.31
C TYR A 134 5.71 3.42 -18.42
N ARG A 135 5.18 2.42 -17.72
CA ARG A 135 3.75 2.05 -17.79
C ARG A 135 3.07 2.17 -16.44
N CYS A 136 1.78 2.50 -16.49
CA CYS A 136 0.89 2.32 -15.35
C CYS A 136 0.84 0.84 -14.97
N GLN A 137 1.18 0.51 -13.71
CA GLN A 137 1.22 -0.87 -13.22
C GLN A 137 -0.15 -1.56 -13.26
N LEU A 138 -1.24 -0.81 -13.18
CA LEU A 138 -2.60 -1.36 -13.16
C LEU A 138 -3.20 -1.55 -14.56
N THR A 139 -2.85 -0.69 -15.52
CA THR A 139 -3.54 -0.64 -16.82
C THR A 139 -2.63 -0.89 -18.01
N GLY A 140 -1.31 -0.93 -17.81
CA GLY A 140 -0.31 -1.10 -18.86
C GLY A 140 -0.17 0.09 -19.82
N ARG A 141 -0.95 1.17 -19.63
CA ARG A 141 -0.86 2.40 -20.44
C ARG A 141 0.51 3.05 -20.28
N LEU A 142 1.07 3.46 -21.41
CA LEU A 142 2.41 4.05 -21.50
C LEU A 142 2.39 5.52 -21.13
N ASP A 143 3.42 5.98 -20.44
CA ASP A 143 3.60 7.37 -20.06
C ASP A 143 3.79 8.27 -21.29
N SER A 144 2.98 9.32 -21.35
CA SER A 144 2.95 10.24 -22.49
C SER A 144 4.21 11.07 -22.66
N LYS A 145 4.93 11.40 -21.58
CA LYS A 145 6.18 12.16 -21.64
C LYS A 145 7.31 11.27 -22.13
N ALA A 146 7.37 10.03 -21.63
CA ALA A 146 8.32 9.02 -22.10
C ALA A 146 8.14 8.72 -23.59
N TRP A 147 6.90 8.48 -24.04
CA TRP A 147 6.60 8.24 -25.45
C TRP A 147 6.97 9.42 -26.36
N LYS A 148 6.72 10.67 -25.93
CA LYS A 148 7.07 11.87 -26.73
C LYS A 148 8.58 12.11 -26.82
N ASN A 149 9.33 11.79 -25.76
CA ASN A 149 10.70 12.27 -25.62
C ASN A 149 11.78 11.16 -25.67
N SER A 150 11.41 9.87 -25.74
CA SER A 150 12.35 8.76 -25.89
C SER A 150 12.05 7.94 -27.15
N PRO A 151 12.94 7.96 -28.16
CA PRO A 151 12.86 7.05 -29.30
C PRO A 151 12.89 5.57 -28.90
N THR A 152 13.66 5.21 -27.86
CA THR A 152 13.74 3.83 -27.35
C THR A 152 12.40 3.34 -26.84
N VAL A 153 11.71 4.16 -26.04
CA VAL A 153 10.38 3.84 -25.51
C VAL A 153 9.35 3.72 -26.63
N ARG A 154 9.42 4.57 -27.67
CA ARG A 154 8.56 4.43 -28.86
C ARG A 154 8.80 3.12 -29.61
N ALA A 155 10.05 2.80 -29.92
CA ALA A 155 10.38 1.56 -30.63
C ALA A 155 9.92 0.31 -29.87
N GLN A 156 10.04 0.30 -28.54
CA GLN A 156 9.54 -0.78 -27.67
C GLN A 156 8.01 -0.87 -27.67
N SER A 157 7.30 0.25 -27.85
CA SER A 157 5.84 0.28 -27.95
C SER A 157 5.32 -0.23 -29.29
N ASP A 158 6.08 -0.03 -30.37
CA ASP A 158 5.72 -0.53 -31.71
C ASP A 158 5.88 -2.06 -31.80
N ALA A 159 6.86 -2.61 -31.09
CA ALA A 159 7.08 -4.05 -31.00
C ALA A 159 6.09 -4.80 -30.10
N ASN A 160 5.40 -4.10 -29.18
CA ASN A 160 4.46 -4.72 -28.24
C ASN A 160 3.23 -3.81 -28.03
N PRO A 161 2.07 -4.15 -28.63
CA PRO A 161 0.91 -3.25 -28.71
C PRO A 161 0.53 -2.69 -27.34
N VAL A 162 0.52 -1.36 -27.24
CA VAL A 162 0.18 -0.68 -25.99
C VAL A 162 -1.33 -0.53 -25.84
N VAL A 163 -1.83 -0.72 -24.61
CA VAL A 163 -3.25 -0.50 -24.27
C VAL A 163 -3.66 0.98 -24.49
N GLY A 164 -2.68 1.88 -24.51
CA GLY A 164 -2.84 3.29 -24.82
C GLY A 164 -1.70 4.13 -24.24
N ILE A 165 -1.76 5.44 -24.46
CA ILE A 165 -0.82 6.43 -23.93
C ILE A 165 -1.58 7.35 -22.98
N GLY A 166 -0.98 7.75 -21.86
CA GLY A 166 -1.59 8.66 -20.89
C GLY A 166 -0.58 9.28 -19.92
N GLN A 167 -1.01 10.27 -19.14
CA GLN A 167 -0.18 10.82 -18.07
C GLN A 167 -0.08 9.82 -16.92
N THR A 168 1.13 9.62 -16.41
CA THR A 168 1.37 8.80 -15.22
C THR A 168 1.93 9.63 -14.07
N GLU A 169 1.68 9.17 -12.86
CA GLU A 169 2.18 9.73 -11.61
C GLU A 169 2.70 8.61 -10.71
N CYS A 170 3.67 8.93 -9.86
CA CYS A 170 4.21 7.99 -8.89
C CYS A 170 3.62 8.30 -7.51
N HIS A 171 3.00 7.31 -6.88
CA HIS A 171 2.41 7.45 -5.55
C HIS A 171 3.03 6.47 -4.57
N HIS A 172 3.28 6.95 -3.36
CA HIS A 172 3.64 6.08 -2.25
C HIS A 172 2.45 5.21 -1.83
N ILE A 173 2.68 3.92 -1.59
CA ILE A 173 1.67 3.01 -1.02
C ILE A 173 1.47 3.37 0.46
N LEU A 174 2.56 3.31 1.24
CA LEU A 174 2.65 3.86 2.58
C LEU A 174 3.11 5.32 2.47
N PRO A 175 2.24 6.30 2.77
CA PRO A 175 2.52 7.71 2.68
C PRO A 175 3.72 8.13 3.53
N GLN A 176 4.47 9.10 3.01
CA GLN A 176 5.66 9.64 3.65
C GLN A 176 5.44 10.14 5.07
N TYR A 177 4.23 10.60 5.37
CA TYR A 177 3.89 11.15 6.68
C TYR A 177 3.73 10.11 7.81
N ILE A 178 3.86 8.81 7.54
CA ILE A 178 3.97 7.81 8.63
C ILE A 178 5.11 8.19 9.59
N GLY A 179 6.21 8.80 9.14
CA GLY A 179 7.35 9.18 10.01
C GLY A 179 7.49 10.67 10.34
N HIS A 180 6.84 11.57 9.60
CA HIS A 180 7.17 13.01 9.67
C HIS A 180 6.47 13.82 10.76
N HIS A 181 5.47 13.28 11.46
CA HIS A 181 4.77 14.00 12.54
C HIS A 181 5.28 13.65 13.96
N ILE A 182 6.48 13.08 14.06
CA ILE A 182 7.10 12.66 15.33
C ILE A 182 7.59 13.87 16.16
N THR A 183 7.81 15.04 15.57
CA THR A 183 8.57 16.13 16.22
C THR A 183 7.75 17.18 16.98
N SER A 184 6.43 17.04 17.16
CA SER A 184 5.65 18.12 17.82
C SER A 184 4.55 17.72 18.81
N ASN A 185 4.25 16.43 19.01
CA ASN A 185 3.20 15.99 19.97
C ASN A 185 3.32 14.50 20.30
N GLU A 186 3.36 14.15 21.58
CA GLU A 186 3.41 12.77 22.12
C GLU A 186 2.28 11.87 21.58
N SER A 187 1.05 12.39 21.49
CA SER A 187 -0.10 11.66 20.94
C SER A 187 0.08 11.29 19.46
N ARG A 188 0.75 12.13 18.66
CA ARG A 188 1.05 11.83 17.25
C ARG A 188 2.15 10.79 17.11
N CYS A 189 3.13 10.81 18.02
CA CYS A 189 4.16 9.78 18.12
C CYS A 189 3.55 8.40 18.45
N MET A 190 2.64 8.33 19.43
CA MET A 190 1.93 7.08 19.78
C MET A 190 1.06 6.54 18.64
N ASN A 191 0.36 7.42 17.92
CA ASN A 191 -0.43 7.02 16.75
C ASN A 191 0.46 6.46 15.64
N THR A 192 1.62 7.08 15.41
CA THR A 192 2.64 6.63 14.43
C THR A 192 3.21 5.26 14.81
N ALA A 193 3.60 5.07 16.07
CA ALA A 193 4.11 3.80 16.57
C ALA A 193 3.05 2.69 16.43
N THR A 194 1.79 3.00 16.71
CA THR A 194 0.67 2.06 16.52
C THR A 194 0.49 1.67 15.06
N VAL A 195 0.53 2.64 14.12
CA VAL A 195 0.45 2.37 12.67
C VAL A 195 1.59 1.44 12.25
N TRP A 196 2.83 1.74 12.66
CA TRP A 196 3.99 0.89 12.36
C TRP A 196 3.88 -0.51 12.96
N SER A 197 3.35 -0.63 14.18
CA SER A 197 3.10 -1.93 14.81
C SER A 197 2.16 -2.78 13.98
N ILE A 198 1.09 -2.18 13.43
CA ILE A 198 0.16 -2.88 12.52
C ILE A 198 0.85 -3.20 11.19
N VAL A 199 1.55 -2.26 10.56
CA VAL A 199 2.27 -2.49 9.29
C VAL A 199 3.29 -3.63 9.42
N HIS A 200 3.99 -3.72 10.54
CA HIS A 200 4.91 -4.80 10.83
C HIS A 200 4.17 -6.11 11.10
N SER A 201 3.23 -6.13 12.03
CA SER A 201 2.59 -7.37 12.48
C SER A 201 1.64 -7.98 11.44
N PHE A 202 0.93 -7.14 10.69
CA PHE A 202 0.02 -7.55 9.62
C PHE A 202 0.70 -7.60 8.26
N GLY A 203 1.45 -6.56 7.90
CA GLY A 203 2.10 -6.44 6.59
C GLY A 203 3.40 -7.22 6.47
N GLY A 204 4.06 -7.57 7.59
CA GLY A 204 5.39 -8.16 7.60
C GLY A 204 6.49 -7.19 7.18
N ILE A 205 6.24 -5.87 7.31
CA ILE A 205 7.17 -4.83 6.88
C ILE A 205 7.80 -4.15 8.10
N PRO A 206 9.08 -4.39 8.39
CA PRO A 206 9.80 -3.71 9.46
C PRO A 206 9.83 -2.20 9.26
N SER A 207 9.65 -1.44 10.33
CA SER A 207 9.70 0.03 10.26
C SER A 207 11.04 0.55 9.75
N ILE A 208 12.14 -0.16 10.03
CA ILE A 208 13.49 0.21 9.58
C ILE A 208 13.63 0.22 8.04
N GLU A 209 12.84 -0.57 7.31
CA GLU A 209 12.92 -0.64 5.84
C GLU A 209 12.34 0.60 5.15
N LEU A 210 11.31 1.20 5.74
CA LEU A 210 10.51 2.25 5.11
C LEU A 210 10.46 3.57 5.89
N ASN A 211 11.16 3.68 7.02
CA ASN A 211 11.29 4.91 7.78
C ASN A 211 12.39 5.83 7.19
N GLY A 212 12.23 7.15 7.33
CA GLY A 212 13.17 8.12 6.81
C GLY A 212 13.36 8.00 5.29
N ALA A 213 14.61 7.87 4.83
CA ALA A 213 14.93 7.71 3.40
C ALA A 213 14.34 6.42 2.79
N GLY A 214 14.12 5.39 3.60
CA GLY A 214 13.51 4.12 3.16
C GLY A 214 12.11 4.29 2.57
N ILE A 215 11.42 5.39 2.86
CA ILE A 215 10.09 5.66 2.31
C ILE A 215 10.08 5.73 0.77
N HIS A 216 11.20 6.14 0.17
CA HIS A 216 11.38 6.25 -1.27
C HIS A 216 11.76 4.92 -1.93
N HIS A 217 11.87 3.84 -1.15
CA HIS A 217 12.14 2.51 -1.70
C HIS A 217 11.08 2.15 -2.75
N LEU A 218 11.52 1.64 -3.91
CA LEU A 218 10.63 1.39 -5.05
C LEU A 218 9.46 0.46 -4.70
N ARG A 219 9.67 -0.50 -3.79
CA ARG A 219 8.59 -1.37 -3.25
C ARG A 219 7.43 -0.60 -2.60
N ASN A 220 7.65 0.63 -2.16
CA ASN A 220 6.64 1.52 -1.60
C ASN A 220 6.10 2.53 -2.62
N ILE A 221 6.43 2.41 -3.91
CA ILE A 221 6.02 3.33 -4.97
C ILE A 221 5.33 2.58 -6.10
N MET A 222 4.18 3.10 -6.54
CA MET A 222 3.49 2.63 -7.73
C MET A 222 3.43 3.73 -8.79
N THR A 223 3.72 3.38 -10.03
CA THR A 223 3.41 4.22 -11.19
C THR A 223 1.97 3.95 -11.62
N LEU A 224 1.12 4.97 -11.47
CA LEU A 224 -0.31 4.93 -11.79
C LEU A 224 -0.65 5.93 -12.89
N ARG A 225 -1.81 5.75 -13.52
CA ARG A 225 -2.37 6.77 -14.40
C ARG A 225 -2.88 7.93 -13.52
N ALA A 226 -2.71 9.16 -13.98
CA ALA A 226 -3.02 10.37 -13.18
C ALA A 226 -4.52 10.56 -12.85
N ASP A 227 -5.41 9.76 -13.43
CA ASP A 227 -6.86 9.81 -13.27
C ASP A 227 -7.43 8.62 -12.47
N ILE A 228 -6.56 7.86 -11.77
CA ILE A 228 -6.91 6.75 -10.88
C ILE A 228 -7.05 7.24 -9.44
#